data_AF-A0AAJ3LR69-F1
#
_entry.id   AF-A0AAJ3LR69-F1
#
_cell.length_a   1.000
_cell.length_b   1.000
_cell.length_c   1.000
_cell.angle_alpha   90.00
_cell.angle_beta   90.00
_cell.angle_gamma   90.00
#
_symmetry.space_group_name_H-M   'P 1'
#
loop_
_entity.id
_entity.type
_entity.pdbx_description
1 polymer ?
#
loop_
_entity_poly.entity_id
_entity_poly.type
_entity_poly.pdbx_seq_one_letter_code
_entity_poly.pdbx_strand_id
1 'polypeptide(L)'
;MTQVIVAATAVRRLSDDAPGRIEAEVVDAAGRAHRLVITVPERASHAVSASTDVPFRIGLRAEYVRMEGPAVVIRFADGVTTTEGLGGIRLDPDIVHWL
;
A
#
# COMPACT_ATOMS: atom_id res chain seq x y z
N MET A 1 15.12 11.31 3.63
CA MET A 1 14.50 10.08 3.10
C MET A 1 13.62 10.47 1.92
N THR A 2 13.69 9.73 0.82
CA THR A 2 12.91 10.02 -0.39
C THR A 2 11.56 9.32 -0.27
N GLN A 3 10.47 10.08 -0.40
CA GLN A 3 9.12 9.52 -0.35
C GLN A 3 8.66 9.12 -1.75
N VAL A 4 7.88 8.04 -1.81
CA VAL A 4 7.28 7.52 -3.03
C VAL A 4 5.83 7.15 -2.79
N ILE A 5 5.05 7.06 -3.86
CA ILE A 5 3.71 6.51 -3.87
C ILE A 5 3.75 5.17 -4.60
N VAL A 6 3.28 4.12 -3.95
CA VAL A 6 3.16 2.77 -4.50
C VAL A 6 1.71 2.53 -4.92
N ALA A 7 1.50 2.12 -6.16
CA ALA A 7 0.18 1.67 -6.60
C ALA A 7 -0.19 0.34 -5.94
N ALA A 8 -1.35 0.30 -5.28
CA ALA A 8 -1.92 -0.91 -4.70
C ALA A 8 -3.40 -1.04 -5.08
N THR A 9 -3.96 -2.24 -4.91
CA THR A 9 -5.39 -2.48 -5.15
C THR A 9 -6.05 -2.83 -3.83
N ALA A 10 -6.98 -2.01 -3.36
CA ALA A 10 -7.86 -2.37 -2.26
C ALA A 10 -8.79 -3.50 -2.73
N VAL A 11 -8.78 -4.63 -2.03
CA VAL A 11 -9.53 -5.83 -2.42
C VAL A 11 -10.67 -6.16 -1.47
N ARG A 12 -10.56 -5.75 -0.21
CA ARG A 12 -11.53 -6.08 0.82
C ARG A 12 -11.52 -5.01 1.90
N ARG A 13 -12.71 -4.76 2.45
CA ARG A 13 -12.86 -3.94 3.64
C ARG A 13 -12.84 -4.82 4.89
N LEU A 14 -12.11 -4.39 5.90
CA LEU A 14 -11.99 -5.10 7.18
C LEU A 14 -12.79 -4.44 8.30
N SER A 15 -12.96 -3.11 8.27
CA SER A 15 -13.80 -2.38 9.22
C SER A 15 -14.20 -1.02 8.64
N ASP A 16 -15.44 -0.63 8.93
CA ASP A 16 -16.01 0.70 8.69
C ASP A 16 -15.90 1.63 9.92
N ASP A 17 -15.44 1.10 11.06
CA ASP A 17 -15.20 1.89 12.27
C ASP A 17 -14.01 2.82 12.07
N ALA A 18 -13.98 3.95 12.77
CA ALA A 18 -12.83 4.86 12.73
C ALA A 18 -11.74 4.43 13.72
N PRO A 19 -10.46 4.30 13.30
CA PRO A 19 -9.97 4.42 11.92
C PRO A 19 -10.32 3.19 11.06
N GLY A 20 -10.74 3.45 9.82
CA GLY A 20 -11.13 2.40 8.88
C GLY A 20 -9.98 1.46 8.57
N ARG A 21 -10.29 0.20 8.24
CA ARG A 21 -9.26 -0.76 7.83
C ARG A 21 -9.63 -1.41 6.51
N ILE A 22 -8.69 -1.40 5.59
CA ILE A 22 -8.80 -2.08 4.30
C ILE A 22 -7.67 -3.08 4.13
N GLU A 23 -7.98 -4.15 3.41
CA GLU A 23 -7.00 -5.08 2.87
C GLU A 23 -6.72 -4.69 1.42
N ALA A 24 -5.45 -4.51 1.11
CA ALA A 24 -4.97 -4.24 -0.23
C ALA A 24 -3.98 -5.30 -0.69
N GLU A 25 -3.73 -5.30 -1.99
CA GLU A 25 -2.77 -6.14 -2.67
C GLU A 25 -1.75 -5.26 -3.39
N VAL A 26 -0.48 -5.64 -3.29
CA VAL A 26 0.61 -5.14 -4.12
C VAL A 26 1.34 -6.32 -4.71
N VAL A 27 1.66 -6.24 -6.00
CA VAL A 27 2.46 -7.25 -6.68
C VAL A 27 3.92 -6.77 -6.69
N ASP A 28 4.82 -7.62 -6.23
CA ASP A 28 6.26 -7.34 -6.21
C ASP A 28 6.90 -7.51 -7.60
N ALA A 29 8.18 -7.16 -7.71
CA ALA A 29 8.94 -7.30 -8.96
C ALA A 29 9.09 -8.76 -9.45
N ALA A 30 8.82 -9.76 -8.59
CA ALA A 30 8.84 -11.18 -8.93
C ALA A 30 7.44 -11.69 -9.34
N GLY A 31 6.43 -10.82 -9.41
CA GLY A 31 5.05 -11.19 -9.73
C GLY A 31 4.29 -11.81 -8.55
N ARG A 32 4.83 -11.75 -7.32
CA ARG A 32 4.17 -12.25 -6.12
C ARG A 32 3.25 -11.19 -5.55
N ALA A 33 2.00 -11.57 -5.29
CA ALA A 33 1.03 -10.74 -4.60
C ALA A 33 1.27 -10.76 -3.08
N HIS A 34 1.34 -9.57 -2.47
CA HIS A 34 1.44 -9.35 -1.04
C HIS A 34 0.16 -8.70 -0.53
N ARG A 35 -0.43 -9.27 0.52
CA ARG A 35 -1.57 -8.69 1.23
C ARG A 35 -1.10 -7.68 2.27
N LEU A 36 -1.73 -6.52 2.27
CA LEU A 36 -1.46 -5.40 3.15
C LEU A 36 -2.73 -5.06 3.93
N VAL A 37 -2.61 -4.87 5.24
CA VAL A 37 -3.64 -4.22 6.05
C VAL A 37 -3.24 -2.76 6.21
N ILE A 38 -4.14 -1.87 5.81
CA ILE A 38 -3.93 -0.43 5.84
C ILE A 38 -4.95 0.19 6.79
N THR A 39 -4.44 0.91 7.78
CA THR A 39 -5.24 1.77 8.64
C THR A 39 -5.46 3.09 7.93
N VAL A 40 -6.72 3.36 7.55
CA VAL A 40 -7.12 4.60 6.89
C VAL A 40 -7.44 5.62 7.99
N PRO A 41 -6.74 6.77 8.06
CA PRO A 41 -7.05 7.78 9.07
C PRO A 41 -8.49 8.28 8.90
N GLU A 42 -9.13 8.68 10.00
CA GLU A 42 -10.56 9.03 10.06
C GLU A 42 -11.00 10.06 9.00
N ARG A 43 -10.16 11.06 8.72
CA ARG A 43 -10.41 12.07 7.67
C ARG A 43 -10.46 11.49 6.25
N ALA A 44 -9.63 10.49 5.97
CA ALA A 44 -9.65 9.76 4.69
C ALA A 44 -10.68 8.62 4.70
N SER A 45 -11.05 8.13 5.89
CA SER A 45 -12.07 7.10 6.06
C SER A 45 -13.40 7.57 5.50
N HIS A 46 -13.83 8.83 5.68
CA HIS A 46 -15.06 9.34 5.05
C HIS A 46 -15.07 9.25 3.51
N ALA A 47 -13.94 9.46 2.84
CA ALA A 47 -13.83 9.34 1.38
C ALA A 47 -13.78 7.87 0.92
N VAL A 48 -13.24 6.99 1.76
CA VAL A 48 -13.16 5.55 1.50
C VAL A 48 -14.44 4.82 1.92
N SER A 49 -15.13 5.25 2.97
CA SER A 49 -16.28 4.58 3.62
C SER A 49 -17.62 4.91 2.97
N ALA A 50 -17.73 5.99 2.21
CA ALA A 50 -19.04 6.47 1.79
C ALA A 50 -19.60 5.86 0.50
N SER A 51 -18.84 5.14 -0.34
CA SER A 51 -19.40 4.56 -1.60
C SER A 51 -18.48 3.68 -2.46
N THR A 52 -17.21 3.47 -2.11
CA THR A 52 -16.29 2.80 -3.05
C THR A 52 -16.36 1.29 -2.93
N ASP A 53 -17.04 0.66 -3.88
CA ASP A 53 -17.00 -0.79 -4.08
C ASP A 53 -15.56 -1.25 -4.34
N VAL A 54 -15.16 -2.36 -3.70
CA VAL A 54 -13.91 -3.05 -3.99
C VAL A 54 -14.12 -3.98 -5.20
N PRO A 55 -13.11 -4.14 -6.09
CA PRO A 55 -11.75 -3.61 -5.96
C PRO A 55 -11.56 -2.20 -6.54
N PHE A 56 -10.69 -1.39 -5.92
CA PHE A 56 -10.27 -0.09 -6.45
C PHE A 56 -8.78 0.18 -6.21
N ARG A 57 -8.17 1.02 -7.05
CA ARG A 57 -6.74 1.39 -6.92
C ARG A 57 -6.54 2.47 -5.85
N ILE A 58 -5.46 2.33 -5.10
CA ILE A 58 -5.02 3.29 -4.08
C ILE A 58 -3.52 3.59 -4.23
N GLY A 59 -3.12 4.79 -3.86
CA GLY A 59 -1.71 5.15 -3.70
C GLY A 59 -1.28 5.02 -2.25
N LEU A 60 -0.25 4.20 -1.99
CA LEU A 60 0.32 4.02 -0.66
C LEU A 60 1.58 4.84 -0.52
N ARG A 61 1.65 5.68 0.52
CA ARG A 61 2.88 6.38 0.85
C ARG A 61 3.91 5.38 1.39
N ALA A 62 5.09 5.42 0.83
CA ALA A 62 6.22 4.60 1.25
C ALA A 62 7.51 5.43 1.19
N GLU A 63 8.56 4.87 1.74
CA GLU A 63 9.90 5.43 1.68
C GLU A 63 10.76 4.58 0.77
N TYR A 64 11.44 5.25 -0.17
CA TYR A 64 12.51 4.62 -0.92
C TYR A 64 13.68 4.33 0.00
N VAL A 65 14.18 3.10 -0.07
CA VAL A 65 15.38 2.66 0.66
C VAL A 65 16.58 2.62 -0.28
N ARG A 66 16.48 1.86 -1.38
CA ARG A 66 17.56 1.67 -2.35
C ARG A 66 17.04 1.03 -3.64
N MET A 67 17.84 1.08 -4.71
CA MET A 67 17.72 0.18 -5.85
C MET A 67 18.43 -1.14 -5.57
N GLU A 68 17.87 -2.25 -6.05
CA GLU A 68 18.52 -3.56 -6.00
C GLU A 68 18.32 -4.28 -7.34
N GLY A 69 19.32 -4.14 -8.23
CA GLY A 69 19.16 -4.50 -9.63
C GLY A 69 18.13 -3.58 -10.31
N PRO A 70 17.16 -4.13 -11.06
CA PRO A 70 16.09 -3.32 -11.66
C PRO A 70 14.98 -2.95 -10.67
N ALA A 71 14.96 -3.50 -9.45
CA ALA A 71 13.86 -3.32 -8.51
C ALA A 71 14.09 -2.18 -7.50
N VAL A 72 13.01 -1.52 -7.10
CA VAL A 72 13.00 -0.50 -6.05
C VAL A 72 12.68 -1.17 -4.71
N VAL A 73 13.57 -1.03 -3.72
CA VAL A 73 13.27 -1.47 -2.35
C VAL A 73 12.61 -0.32 -1.62
N ILE A 74 11.39 -0.56 -1.14
CA ILE A 74 10.62 0.41 -0.35
C ILE A 74 10.38 -0.11 1.06
N ARG A 75 10.23 0.83 1.99
CA ARG A 75 9.71 0.59 3.34
C ARG A 75 8.33 1.22 3.44
N PHE A 76 7.37 0.47 3.96
CA PHE A 76 6.03 1.01 4.15
C PHE A 76 6.01 2.11 5.22
N ALA A 77 5.17 3.12 5.02
CA ALA A 77 4.90 4.12 6.05
C ALA A 77 4.08 3.52 7.20
N ASP A 78 4.05 4.23 8.33
CA ASP A 78 3.26 3.84 9.49
C ASP A 78 1.78 3.64 9.13
N GLY A 79 1.17 2.61 9.72
CA GLY A 79 -0.23 2.25 9.46
C GLY A 79 -0.44 1.31 8.27
N VAL A 80 0.62 0.89 7.57
CA VAL A 80 0.58 -0.19 6.59
C VAL A 80 1.36 -1.39 7.12
N THR A 81 0.71 -2.54 7.17
CA THR A 81 1.33 -3.79 7.66
C THR A 81 1.07 -4.90 6.66
N THR A 82 2.12 -5.58 6.22
CA THR A 82 1.96 -6.80 5.42
C THR A 82 1.43 -7.91 6.32
N THR A 83 0.53 -8.76 5.82
CA THR A 83 0.06 -9.93 6.59
C THR A 83 1.19 -10.93 6.86
N GLU A 84 2.31 -10.78 6.18
CA GLU A 84 3.51 -11.59 6.28
C GLU A 84 4.56 -11.01 7.25
N GLY A 85 4.32 -9.83 7.84
CA GLY A 85 5.24 -9.17 8.77
C GLY A 85 6.50 -8.57 8.14
N LEU A 86 6.53 -8.44 6.81
CA LEU A 86 7.57 -7.74 6.06
C LEU A 86 7.50 -6.23 6.31
N GLY A 87 8.65 -5.63 6.65
CA GLY A 87 8.82 -4.18 6.79
C GLY A 87 8.99 -3.43 5.46
N GLY A 88 9.15 -4.15 4.35
CA GLY A 88 9.36 -3.57 3.03
C GLY A 88 9.26 -4.62 1.92
N ILE A 89 9.08 -4.15 0.69
CA ILE A 89 8.93 -5.01 -0.50
C ILE A 89 9.76 -4.47 -1.67
N ARG A 90 10.06 -5.35 -2.62
CA ARG A 90 10.84 -5.05 -3.82
C ARG A 90 9.88 -4.86 -4.98
N LEU A 91 9.78 -3.65 -5.51
CA LEU A 91 8.79 -3.29 -6.50
C LEU A 91 9.40 -3.07 -7.86
N ASP A 92 8.60 -3.30 -8.89
CA ASP A 92 8.90 -2.80 -10.23
C ASP A 92 8.89 -1.26 -10.19
N PRO A 93 9.88 -0.57 -10.78
CA PRO A 93 9.90 0.90 -10.86
C PRO A 93 8.62 1.51 -11.45
N ASP A 94 7.91 0.81 -12.34
CA ASP A 94 6.73 1.34 -13.03
C ASP A 94 5.51 1.55 -12.12
N ILE A 95 5.47 0.83 -10.98
CA ILE A 95 4.40 0.99 -9.97
C ILE A 95 4.79 1.94 -8.83
N VAL A 96 5.99 2.54 -8.92
CA VAL A 96 6.52 3.50 -7.94
C VAL A 96 6.53 4.90 -8.55
N HIS A 97 5.76 5.80 -7.96
CA HIS A 97 5.71 7.20 -8.37
C HIS A 97 6.50 8.07 -7.38
N TRP A 98 7.46 8.83 -7.91
CA TRP A 98 8.32 9.73 -7.14
C TRP A 98 7.59 11.05 -6.84
N LEU A 99 7.73 11.55 -5.61
CA LEU A 99 7.16 12.83 -5.15
C LEU A 99 8.16 13.97 -5.23
#